data_AF-A0A382MU84-F1
#
_entry.id   AF-A0A382MU84-F1
#
_cell.length_a   1.000
_cell.length_b   1.000
_cell.length_c   1.000
_cell.angle_alpha   90.00
_cell.angle_beta   90.00
_cell.angle_gamma   90.00
#
_symmetry.space_group_name_H-M   'P 1'
#
loop_
_entity.id
_entity.type
_entity.pdbx_description
1 polymer ?
#
loop_
_entity_poly.entity_id
_entity_poly.type
_entity_poly.pdbx_seq_one_letter_code
_entity_poly.pdbx_strand_id
1 'polypeptide(L)'
;TIYNLFNQFKIKNKIPIYFYSTDMLTSGAYWVSLSANKIFTNYGALIGSIGVKGPDWIYYNSPTSLSTGLLGNAVESPKGIELFSNTAGISKDILNPFRQPSKKEISQLQSMVNNIYNDFVNLVSSNRKIEKNIVVNEIGAMIYNSKEAQKHYLIDGQKNINETIEVMAKELNLDNTNIISNNKKNLFNFQKFNFFMNVL
;
A
#
# COMPACT_ATOMS: atom_id res chain seq x y z
N THR A 1 -3.57 -5.76 -12.31
CA THR A 1 -3.50 -4.79 -11.20
C THR A 1 -4.13 -3.47 -11.63
N ILE A 2 -4.52 -2.60 -10.70
CA ILE A 2 -5.10 -1.28 -11.03
C ILE A 2 -4.08 -0.39 -11.76
N TYR A 3 -2.81 -0.41 -11.32
CA TYR A 3 -1.69 0.24 -12.02
C TYR A 3 -1.63 -0.13 -13.51
N ASN A 4 -1.74 -1.43 -13.86
CA ASN A 4 -1.73 -1.86 -15.27
C ASN A 4 -2.91 -1.30 -16.06
N LEU A 5 -4.11 -1.22 -15.48
CA LEU A 5 -5.29 -0.69 -16.16
C LEU A 5 -5.11 0.79 -16.54
N PHE A 6 -4.65 1.62 -15.59
CA PHE A 6 -4.36 3.04 -15.86
C PHE A 6 -3.20 3.19 -16.85
N ASN A 7 -2.10 2.44 -16.70
CA ASN A 7 -0.97 2.56 -17.61
C ASN A 7 -1.31 2.10 -19.04
N GLN A 8 -2.10 1.03 -19.19
CA GLN A 8 -2.62 0.58 -20.50
C GLN A 8 -3.60 1.59 -21.10
N PHE A 9 -4.49 2.20 -20.30
CA PHE A 9 -5.40 3.25 -20.76
C PHE A 9 -4.62 4.47 -21.28
N LYS A 10 -3.62 4.94 -20.50
CA LYS A 10 -2.72 6.05 -20.84
C LYS A 10 -2.03 5.82 -22.18
N ILE A 11 -1.39 4.64 -22.33
CA ILE A 11 -0.64 4.27 -23.54
C ILE A 11 -1.57 4.08 -24.74
N LYS A 12 -2.64 3.30 -24.61
CA LYS A 12 -3.54 2.95 -25.74
C LYS A 12 -4.25 4.17 -26.32
N ASN A 13 -4.77 5.04 -25.47
CA ASN A 13 -5.58 6.19 -25.90
C ASN A 13 -4.76 7.47 -26.07
N LYS A 14 -3.49 7.48 -25.66
CA LYS A 14 -2.61 8.68 -25.57
C LYS A 14 -3.18 9.78 -24.66
N ILE A 15 -4.09 9.45 -23.76
CA ILE A 15 -4.72 10.36 -22.80
C ILE A 15 -3.84 10.42 -21.55
N PRO A 16 -3.34 11.60 -21.14
CA PRO A 16 -2.54 11.74 -19.92
C PRO A 16 -3.41 11.54 -18.67
N ILE A 17 -2.83 10.98 -17.62
CA ILE A 17 -3.48 10.75 -16.33
C ILE A 17 -2.83 11.67 -15.29
N TYR A 18 -3.64 12.39 -14.52
CA TYR A 18 -3.20 13.12 -13.34
C TYR A 18 -3.83 12.44 -12.12
N PHE A 19 -3.03 12.12 -11.11
CA PHE A 19 -3.52 11.60 -9.85
C PHE A 19 -3.64 12.75 -8.83
N TYR A 20 -4.73 12.76 -8.08
CA TYR A 20 -4.96 13.69 -6.96
C TYR A 20 -5.39 12.90 -5.73
N SER A 21 -4.92 13.30 -4.54
CA SER A 21 -5.48 12.83 -3.26
C SER A 21 -5.62 13.96 -2.24
N THR A 22 -6.70 13.92 -1.47
CA THR A 22 -7.00 14.89 -0.42
C THR A 22 -6.17 14.61 0.85
N ASP A 23 -6.18 13.37 1.34
CA ASP A 23 -5.75 13.07 2.72
C ASP A 23 -4.60 12.06 2.78
N MET A 24 -4.62 11.02 1.93
CA MET A 24 -3.64 9.93 1.98
C MET A 24 -3.33 9.34 0.60
N LEU A 25 -2.06 9.04 0.36
CA LEU A 25 -1.54 8.42 -0.85
C LEU A 25 -0.30 7.57 -0.50
N THR A 26 -0.54 6.51 0.30
CA THR A 26 0.49 5.62 0.86
C THR A 26 0.43 4.21 0.26
N SER A 27 1.54 3.47 0.35
CA SER A 27 1.65 2.03 0.05
C SER A 27 0.97 1.66 -1.28
N GLY A 28 0.01 0.73 -1.29
CA GLY A 28 -0.70 0.30 -2.50
C GLY A 28 -1.42 1.42 -3.26
N ALA A 29 -1.86 2.50 -2.59
CA ALA A 29 -2.41 3.67 -3.27
C ALA A 29 -1.30 4.48 -3.96
N TYR A 30 -0.15 4.63 -3.32
CA TYR A 30 1.03 5.24 -3.94
C TYR A 30 1.50 4.44 -5.15
N TRP A 31 1.60 3.11 -5.05
CA TRP A 31 1.91 2.20 -6.18
C TRP A 31 1.01 2.48 -7.38
N VAL A 32 -0.31 2.60 -7.17
CA VAL A 32 -1.26 2.90 -8.25
C VAL A 32 -1.03 4.28 -8.85
N SER A 33 -0.74 5.30 -8.03
CA SER A 33 -0.49 6.67 -8.49
C SER A 33 0.71 6.82 -9.43
N LEU A 34 1.72 5.93 -9.32
CA LEU A 34 2.87 5.87 -10.23
C LEU A 34 2.49 5.55 -11.69
N SER A 35 1.24 5.15 -11.97
CA SER A 35 0.72 5.00 -13.33
C SER A 35 0.38 6.34 -14.02
N ALA A 36 0.32 7.45 -13.26
CA ALA A 36 0.00 8.77 -13.77
C ALA A 36 1.17 9.42 -14.55
N ASN A 37 0.88 10.54 -15.20
CA ASN A 37 1.87 11.49 -15.71
C ASN A 37 2.32 12.45 -14.60
N LYS A 38 1.39 12.87 -13.74
CA LYS A 38 1.65 13.70 -12.55
C LYS A 38 0.80 13.28 -11.36
N ILE A 39 1.32 13.55 -10.16
CA ILE A 39 0.72 13.23 -8.86
C ILE A 39 0.68 14.51 -8.03
N PHE A 40 -0.51 14.93 -7.59
CA PHE A 40 -0.72 16.10 -6.73
C PHE A 40 -1.45 15.69 -5.45
N THR A 41 -1.21 16.42 -4.35
CA THR A 41 -1.94 16.22 -3.10
C THR A 41 -2.24 17.54 -2.39
N ASN A 42 -3.28 17.55 -1.58
CA ASN A 42 -3.56 18.67 -0.67
C ASN A 42 -2.42 18.92 0.34
N TYR A 43 -2.42 20.08 0.98
CA TYR A 43 -1.54 20.36 2.13
C TYR A 43 -1.85 19.42 3.31
N GLY A 44 -0.80 18.85 3.90
CA GLY A 44 -0.92 17.96 5.07
C GLY A 44 -1.27 16.51 4.74
N ALA A 45 -1.52 16.18 3.46
CA ALA A 45 -1.74 14.81 3.02
C ALA A 45 -0.54 13.91 3.35
N LEU A 46 -0.81 12.63 3.63
CA LEU A 46 0.20 11.62 3.95
C LEU A 46 0.61 10.82 2.71
N ILE A 47 1.88 10.87 2.31
CA ILE A 47 2.44 10.17 1.14
C ILE A 47 3.52 9.18 1.59
N GLY A 48 3.81 8.16 0.80
CA GLY A 48 4.96 7.28 1.01
C GLY A 48 4.54 5.89 1.45
N SER A 49 5.11 5.37 2.53
CA SER A 49 5.02 3.95 2.90
C SER A 49 5.43 3.04 1.71
N ILE A 50 6.58 3.36 1.11
CA ILE A 50 7.16 2.59 0.01
C ILE A 50 7.80 1.35 0.61
N GLY A 51 6.97 0.34 0.84
CA GLY A 51 7.33 -0.87 1.56
C GLY A 51 6.27 -1.95 1.37
N VAL A 52 6.64 -3.17 1.77
CA VAL A 52 5.77 -4.35 1.75
C VAL A 52 5.98 -5.06 3.09
N LYS A 53 4.89 -5.38 3.80
CA LYS A 53 4.91 -6.41 4.84
C LYS A 53 4.06 -7.60 4.41
N GLY A 54 4.45 -8.79 4.85
CA GLY A 54 3.51 -9.91 4.89
C GLY A 54 2.55 -9.74 6.07
N PRO A 55 1.44 -10.49 6.10
CA PRO A 55 0.55 -10.52 7.27
C PRO A 55 1.34 -10.86 8.54
N ASP A 56 1.02 -10.21 9.65
CA ASP A 56 1.61 -10.52 10.96
C ASP A 56 1.13 -11.90 11.46
N TRP A 57 2.02 -12.71 12.04
CA TRP A 57 1.69 -14.03 12.62
C TRP A 57 2.00 -14.08 14.11
N ILE A 58 1.12 -14.72 14.87
CA ILE A 58 1.27 -14.96 16.30
C ILE A 58 1.76 -16.40 16.49
N TYR A 59 2.72 -16.61 17.40
CA TYR A 59 3.12 -17.93 17.88
C TYR A 59 2.88 -18.03 19.39
N TYR A 60 1.99 -18.92 19.81
CA TYR A 60 1.60 -19.10 21.21
C TYR A 60 2.53 -20.09 21.92
N ASN A 61 3.58 -19.56 22.57
CA ASN A 61 4.47 -20.35 23.42
C ASN A 61 3.91 -20.43 24.86
N SER A 62 3.42 -21.62 25.26
CA SER A 62 2.91 -21.95 26.61
C SER A 62 1.83 -21.04 27.26
N PRO A 63 0.66 -20.85 26.62
CA PRO A 63 -0.54 -20.16 27.17
C PRO A 63 -1.11 -20.73 28.52
N THR A 64 -1.80 -19.95 29.41
CA THR A 64 -2.54 -20.36 30.71
C THR A 64 -4.14 -20.36 30.95
N SER A 65 -5.08 -19.38 30.78
CA SER A 65 -6.58 -19.52 30.52
C SER A 65 -7.31 -18.42 29.63
N LEU A 66 -7.91 -18.73 28.44
CA LEU A 66 -8.39 -17.83 27.32
C LEU A 66 -9.57 -16.83 27.63
N SER A 67 -9.52 -15.56 27.15
CA SER A 67 -10.51 -14.50 27.50
C SER A 67 -10.84 -13.49 26.37
N THR A 68 -12.05 -12.91 26.40
CA THR A 68 -12.49 -11.74 25.58
C THR A 68 -13.25 -10.73 26.44
N GLY A 69 -12.54 -9.88 27.19
CA GLY A 69 -13.12 -8.91 28.12
C GLY A 69 -13.29 -7.50 27.54
N LEU A 70 -13.77 -6.57 28.37
CA LEU A 70 -13.84 -5.12 28.04
C LEU A 70 -12.46 -4.48 27.75
N LEU A 71 -11.37 -5.22 28.01
CA LEU A 71 -9.98 -4.83 27.79
C LEU A 71 -9.30 -5.60 26.63
N GLY A 72 -10.05 -6.43 25.89
CA GLY A 72 -9.54 -7.15 24.70
C GLY A 72 -9.39 -8.66 24.87
N ASN A 73 -8.66 -9.27 23.92
CA ASN A 73 -8.47 -10.71 23.80
C ASN A 73 -7.20 -11.17 24.54
N ALA A 74 -7.27 -12.28 25.27
CA ALA A 74 -6.12 -13.00 25.81
C ALA A 74 -6.17 -14.47 25.41
N VAL A 75 -5.02 -15.09 25.10
CA VAL A 75 -4.93 -16.52 24.76
C VAL A 75 -4.05 -17.25 25.72
N GLU A 76 -4.65 -18.26 26.36
CA GLU A 76 -4.05 -18.92 27.49
C GLU A 76 -4.71 -20.37 27.73
N SER A 77 -4.02 -21.43 28.25
CA SER A 77 -4.46 -22.84 28.49
C SER A 77 -3.62 -23.72 29.50
N PRO A 78 -4.08 -24.19 30.69
CA PRO A 78 -3.17 -24.70 31.75
C PRO A 78 -2.46 -26.04 31.47
N LYS A 79 -2.88 -26.75 30.42
CA LYS A 79 -2.32 -28.05 29.99
C LYS A 79 -1.93 -28.05 28.50
N GLY A 80 -1.83 -26.87 27.88
CA GLY A 80 -1.64 -26.67 26.44
C GLY A 80 -2.93 -26.55 25.62
N ILE A 81 -2.80 -26.05 24.39
CA ILE A 81 -3.84 -26.09 23.34
C ILE A 81 -3.39 -27.13 22.30
N GLU A 82 -4.18 -28.19 22.13
CA GLU A 82 -3.91 -29.23 21.14
C GLU A 82 -4.63 -28.88 19.82
N LEU A 83 -3.88 -28.39 18.81
CA LEU A 83 -4.39 -28.27 17.45
C LEU A 83 -4.17 -29.57 16.68
N PHE A 84 -5.25 -30.31 16.44
CA PHE A 84 -5.28 -31.38 15.45
C PHE A 84 -5.52 -30.79 14.05
N SER A 85 -4.78 -31.25 13.04
CA SER A 85 -4.90 -30.75 11.67
C SER A 85 -4.48 -31.80 10.64
N ASN A 86 -5.34 -32.02 9.65
CA ASN A 86 -5.10 -32.93 8.53
C ASN A 86 -4.65 -32.13 7.31
N THR A 87 -3.35 -32.13 7.01
CA THR A 87 -2.77 -31.35 5.90
C THR A 87 -1.92 -32.22 4.98
N ALA A 88 -2.17 -32.12 3.68
CA ALA A 88 -1.32 -32.68 2.64
C ALA A 88 -0.32 -31.62 2.12
N GLY A 89 0.96 -32.00 2.04
CA GLY A 89 2.06 -31.14 1.61
C GLY A 89 2.82 -30.48 2.76
N ILE A 90 4.15 -30.45 2.64
CA ILE A 90 5.04 -29.78 3.61
C ILE A 90 4.71 -28.28 3.65
N SER A 91 4.71 -27.68 4.85
CA SER A 91 4.40 -26.26 5.05
C SER A 91 2.99 -25.83 4.63
N LYS A 92 2.05 -26.77 4.50
CA LYS A 92 0.64 -26.42 4.22
C LYS A 92 -0.04 -25.69 5.39
N ASP A 93 0.50 -25.85 6.60
CA ASP A 93 0.11 -25.17 7.84
C ASP A 93 1.09 -24.06 8.26
N ILE A 94 1.83 -23.45 7.33
CA ILE A 94 2.87 -22.43 7.60
C ILE A 94 2.43 -21.25 8.49
N LEU A 95 1.13 -20.95 8.58
CA LEU A 95 0.54 -19.89 9.41
C LEU A 95 -0.13 -20.43 10.70
N ASN A 96 0.17 -21.67 11.09
CA ASN A 96 -0.33 -22.32 12.30
C ASN A 96 0.28 -21.68 13.57
N PRO A 97 -0.52 -21.00 14.42
CA PRO A 97 0.01 -20.25 15.56
C PRO A 97 0.43 -21.14 16.75
N PHE A 98 0.20 -22.45 16.67
CA PHE A 98 0.57 -23.42 17.74
C PHE A 98 1.90 -24.13 17.49
N ARG A 99 2.58 -23.86 16.36
CA ARG A 99 3.96 -24.30 16.14
C ARG A 99 4.85 -23.13 15.73
N GLN A 100 6.14 -23.27 15.98
CA GLN A 100 7.11 -22.35 15.41
C GLN A 100 7.25 -22.60 13.89
N PRO A 101 7.26 -21.56 13.04
CA PRO A 101 7.63 -21.70 11.64
C PRO A 101 9.14 -21.98 11.52
N SER A 102 9.51 -22.87 10.62
CA SER A 102 10.91 -23.25 10.38
C SER A 102 11.69 -22.13 9.68
N LYS A 103 13.03 -22.14 9.82
CA LYS A 103 13.92 -21.17 9.14
C LYS A 103 13.71 -21.13 7.61
N LYS A 104 13.34 -22.26 6.99
CA LYS A 104 13.03 -22.34 5.55
C LYS A 104 11.72 -21.62 5.22
N GLU A 105 10.68 -21.83 6.02
CA GLU A 105 9.38 -21.20 5.86
C GLU A 105 9.47 -19.67 5.99
N ILE A 106 10.15 -19.20 7.03
CA ILE A 106 10.42 -17.76 7.25
C ILE A 106 11.20 -17.17 6.06
N SER A 107 12.28 -17.82 5.64
CA SER A 107 13.12 -17.36 4.52
C SER A 107 12.35 -17.31 3.18
N GLN A 108 11.49 -18.30 2.92
CA GLN A 108 10.68 -18.34 1.70
C GLN A 108 9.65 -17.19 1.67
N LEU A 109 8.98 -16.91 2.78
CA LEU A 109 8.02 -15.80 2.84
C LEU A 109 8.70 -14.42 2.86
N GLN A 110 9.87 -14.30 3.49
CA GLN A 110 10.70 -13.08 3.39
C GLN A 110 11.16 -12.83 1.94
N SER A 111 11.54 -13.88 1.21
CA SER A 111 11.90 -13.78 -0.22
C SER A 111 10.73 -13.25 -1.05
N MET A 112 9.49 -13.72 -0.79
CA MET A 112 8.29 -13.20 -1.45
C MET A 112 8.06 -11.70 -1.17
N VAL A 113 8.20 -11.26 0.08
CA VAL A 113 8.10 -9.84 0.47
C VAL A 113 9.19 -9.00 -0.20
N ASN A 114 10.44 -9.46 -0.19
CA ASN A 114 11.58 -8.79 -0.82
C ASN A 114 11.38 -8.60 -2.32
N ASN A 115 10.83 -9.60 -3.03
CA ASN A 115 10.59 -9.50 -4.47
C ASN A 115 9.54 -8.42 -4.80
N ILE A 116 8.44 -8.36 -4.06
CA ILE A 116 7.40 -7.33 -4.26
C ILE A 116 7.93 -5.94 -3.88
N TYR A 117 8.78 -5.84 -2.85
CA TYR A 117 9.45 -4.59 -2.47
C TYR A 117 10.42 -4.11 -3.56
N ASN A 118 11.23 -5.01 -4.12
CA ASN A 118 12.12 -4.70 -5.26
C ASN A 118 11.33 -4.14 -6.44
N ASP A 119 10.17 -4.73 -6.76
CA ASP A 119 9.28 -4.20 -7.80
C ASP A 119 8.68 -2.83 -7.46
N PHE A 120 8.37 -2.56 -6.18
CA PHE A 120 7.96 -1.22 -5.74
C PHE A 120 9.08 -0.19 -5.96
N VAL A 121 10.31 -0.51 -5.52
CA VAL A 121 11.50 0.34 -5.70
C VAL A 121 11.80 0.57 -7.18
N ASN A 122 11.71 -0.47 -8.02
CA ASN A 122 11.82 -0.39 -9.47
C ASN A 122 10.77 0.58 -10.05
N LEU A 123 9.53 0.52 -9.57
CA LEU A 123 8.42 1.31 -10.08
C LEU A 123 8.50 2.78 -9.66
N VAL A 124 8.89 3.06 -8.41
CA VAL A 124 9.15 4.44 -7.93
C VAL A 124 10.31 5.05 -8.72
N SER A 125 11.43 4.33 -8.81
CA SER A 125 12.64 4.80 -9.50
C SER A 125 12.37 5.11 -10.98
N SER A 126 11.71 4.21 -11.70
CA SER A 126 11.43 4.37 -13.14
C SER A 126 10.44 5.48 -13.47
N ASN A 127 9.41 5.72 -12.63
CA ASN A 127 8.41 6.76 -12.89
C ASN A 127 8.78 8.13 -12.30
N ARG A 128 9.32 8.18 -11.07
CA ARG A 128 9.71 9.44 -10.39
C ARG A 128 11.13 9.92 -10.70
N LYS A 129 11.93 9.12 -11.40
CA LYS A 129 13.35 9.38 -11.75
C LYS A 129 14.29 9.53 -10.54
N ILE A 130 13.93 8.89 -9.44
CA ILE A 130 14.75 8.79 -8.22
C ILE A 130 15.66 7.57 -8.33
N GLU A 131 16.91 7.64 -7.88
CA GLU A 131 17.78 6.46 -7.86
C GLU A 131 17.29 5.41 -6.85
N LYS A 132 17.42 4.12 -7.19
CA LYS A 132 16.99 3.03 -6.30
C LYS A 132 17.67 3.09 -4.93
N ASN A 133 18.93 3.53 -4.87
CA ASN A 133 19.66 3.70 -3.62
C ASN A 133 19.00 4.73 -2.69
N ILE A 134 18.58 5.87 -3.23
CA ILE A 134 17.86 6.93 -2.50
C ILE A 134 16.48 6.41 -2.04
N VAL A 135 15.76 5.69 -2.91
CA VAL A 135 14.45 5.10 -2.56
C VAL A 135 14.58 4.09 -1.40
N VAL A 136 15.64 3.29 -1.35
CA VAL A 136 15.85 2.27 -0.30
C VAL A 136 16.41 2.88 1.00
N ASN A 137 17.46 3.69 0.91
CA ASN A 137 18.28 4.08 2.06
C ASN A 137 17.97 5.48 2.63
N GLU A 138 17.33 6.37 1.87
CA GLU A 138 17.00 7.74 2.32
C GLU A 138 15.50 7.98 2.49
N ILE A 139 14.68 7.42 1.58
CA ILE A 139 13.22 7.53 1.62
C ILE A 139 12.62 6.36 2.39
N GLY A 140 13.04 5.13 2.07
CA GLY A 140 12.60 3.91 2.73
C GLY A 140 11.08 3.73 2.77
N ALA A 141 10.60 3.06 3.81
CA ALA A 141 9.18 2.78 4.04
C ALA A 141 8.47 3.86 4.89
N MET A 142 9.06 5.05 5.05
CA MET A 142 8.51 6.13 5.90
C MET A 142 7.28 6.81 5.27
N ILE A 143 6.48 7.45 6.13
CA ILE A 143 5.37 8.32 5.73
C ILE A 143 5.83 9.78 5.86
N TYR A 144 5.49 10.58 4.85
CA TYR A 144 5.87 11.98 4.71
C TYR A 144 4.62 12.86 4.55
N ASN A 145 4.68 14.10 5.03
CA ASN A 145 3.65 15.07 4.64
C ASN A 145 3.87 15.54 3.19
N SER A 146 2.84 16.15 2.58
CA SER A 146 2.87 16.69 1.21
C SER A 146 4.11 17.52 0.87
N LYS A 147 4.61 18.34 1.81
CA LYS A 147 5.76 19.23 1.62
C LYS A 147 7.09 18.46 1.60
N GLU A 148 7.22 17.42 2.42
CA GLU A 148 8.37 16.49 2.39
C GLU A 148 8.32 15.57 1.18
N ALA A 149 7.15 15.01 0.87
CA ALA A 149 6.95 14.17 -0.30
C ALA A 149 7.32 14.87 -1.61
N GLN A 150 7.03 16.17 -1.72
CA GLN A 150 7.46 16.99 -2.85
C GLN A 150 8.99 17.21 -2.88
N LYS A 151 9.66 17.40 -1.73
CA LYS A 151 11.13 17.47 -1.65
C LYS A 151 11.81 16.16 -2.05
N HIS A 152 11.23 15.02 -1.68
CA HIS A 152 11.68 13.69 -2.08
C HIS A 152 11.21 13.29 -3.50
N TYR A 153 10.67 14.24 -4.28
CA TYR A 153 10.15 14.05 -5.65
C TYR A 153 9.07 12.97 -5.79
N LEU A 154 8.45 12.54 -4.68
CA LEU A 154 7.39 11.52 -4.66
C LEU A 154 6.08 12.02 -5.27
N ILE A 155 5.85 13.34 -5.22
CA ILE A 155 4.73 14.04 -5.88
C ILE A 155 5.25 15.25 -6.67
N ASP A 156 4.46 15.70 -7.64
CA ASP A 156 4.80 16.83 -8.53
C ASP A 156 4.37 18.19 -7.96
N GLY A 157 3.44 18.19 -7.00
CA GLY A 157 3.09 19.41 -6.27
C GLY A 157 2.09 19.20 -5.14
N GLN A 158 2.24 20.00 -4.09
CA GLN A 158 1.18 20.24 -3.13
C GLN A 158 0.19 21.27 -3.70
N LYS A 159 -1.01 20.83 -4.06
CA LYS A 159 -2.09 21.61 -4.70
C LYS A 159 -3.46 21.06 -4.33
N ASN A 160 -4.47 21.93 -4.28
CA ASN A 160 -5.87 21.47 -4.20
C ASN A 160 -6.39 20.97 -5.58
N ILE A 161 -7.59 20.39 -5.61
CA ILE A 161 -8.16 19.81 -6.84
C ILE A 161 -8.37 20.83 -7.96
N ASN A 162 -8.80 22.07 -7.66
CA ASN A 162 -9.02 23.11 -8.67
C ASN A 162 -7.69 23.54 -9.28
N GLU A 163 -6.68 23.82 -8.44
CA GLU A 163 -5.31 24.10 -8.90
C GLU A 163 -4.72 22.96 -9.73
N THR A 164 -5.08 21.71 -9.44
CA THR A 164 -4.63 20.53 -10.19
C THR A 164 -5.27 20.48 -11.58
N ILE A 165 -6.56 20.86 -11.67
CA ILE A 165 -7.29 20.97 -12.94
C ILE A 165 -6.77 22.15 -13.77
N GLU A 166 -6.46 23.30 -13.14
CA GLU A 166 -5.84 24.46 -13.80
C GLU A 166 -4.47 24.11 -14.40
N VAL A 167 -3.62 23.40 -13.64
CA VAL A 167 -2.32 22.90 -14.12
C VAL A 167 -2.51 21.92 -15.29
N MET A 168 -3.45 20.98 -15.18
CA MET A 168 -3.76 20.05 -16.27
C MET A 168 -4.23 20.78 -17.54
N ALA A 169 -5.20 21.69 -17.44
CA ALA A 169 -5.74 22.43 -18.58
C ALA A 169 -4.64 23.25 -19.27
N LYS A 170 -3.79 23.93 -18.50
CA LYS A 170 -2.66 24.71 -19.00
C LYS A 170 -1.61 23.85 -19.70
N GLU A 171 -1.19 22.73 -19.10
CA GLU A 171 -0.16 21.85 -19.68
C GLU A 171 -0.63 21.10 -20.92
N LEU A 172 -1.95 20.96 -21.11
CA LEU A 172 -2.56 20.34 -22.28
C LEU A 172 -3.08 21.34 -23.31
N ASN A 173 -2.91 22.65 -23.08
CA ASN A 173 -3.40 23.75 -23.92
C ASN A 173 -4.91 23.64 -24.22
N LEU A 174 -5.72 23.43 -23.17
CA LEU A 174 -7.16 23.24 -23.26
C LEU A 174 -7.92 24.51 -22.88
N ASP A 175 -8.43 25.23 -23.88
CA ASP A 175 -9.37 26.33 -23.70
C ASP A 175 -10.79 25.80 -23.43
N ASN A 176 -11.57 26.53 -22.61
CA ASN A 176 -13.00 26.26 -22.34
C ASN A 176 -13.32 24.81 -21.89
N THR A 177 -12.55 24.26 -20.94
CA THR A 177 -12.70 22.89 -20.44
C THR A 177 -14.03 22.61 -19.73
N ASN A 178 -14.85 21.74 -20.30
CA ASN A 178 -16.02 21.15 -19.61
C ASN A 178 -15.58 20.01 -18.67
N ILE A 179 -15.77 20.17 -17.35
CA ILE A 179 -15.38 19.17 -16.34
C ILE A 179 -16.51 18.14 -16.16
N ILE A 180 -16.32 16.94 -16.73
CA ILE A 180 -17.26 15.81 -16.57
C ILE A 180 -16.86 14.99 -15.34
N SER A 181 -17.64 15.08 -14.25
CA SER A 181 -17.42 14.29 -13.03
C SER A 181 -18.32 13.05 -12.98
N ASN A 182 -17.72 11.87 -12.83
CA ASN A 182 -18.44 10.59 -12.71
C ASN A 182 -18.64 10.23 -11.23
N ASN A 183 -19.47 11.00 -10.54
CA ASN A 183 -19.73 10.86 -9.10
C ASN A 183 -20.66 9.67 -8.77
N LYS A 184 -20.27 8.46 -9.18
CA LYS A 184 -20.89 7.22 -8.67
C LYS A 184 -20.63 7.11 -7.17
N LYS A 185 -21.65 7.47 -6.38
CA LYS A 185 -21.73 7.23 -4.92
C LYS A 185 -21.85 5.73 -4.59
N ASN A 186 -20.88 4.93 -5.03
CA ASN A 186 -20.58 3.70 -4.34
C ASN A 186 -20.06 4.09 -2.96
N LEU A 187 -20.80 3.77 -1.90
CA LEU A 187 -20.23 3.79 -0.56
C LEU A 187 -19.13 2.73 -0.54
N PHE A 188 -17.88 3.17 -0.70
CA PHE A 188 -16.71 2.36 -0.40
C PHE A 188 -16.77 2.10 1.10
N ASN A 189 -17.36 0.96 1.50
CA ASN A 189 -17.64 0.69 2.90
C ASN A 189 -16.31 0.53 3.63
N PHE A 190 -15.91 1.58 4.34
CA PHE A 190 -14.59 1.74 4.95
C PHE A 190 -14.27 0.61 5.94
N GLN A 191 -15.29 -0.01 6.53
CA GLN A 191 -15.16 -1.21 7.35
C GLN A 191 -14.50 -2.38 6.59
N LYS A 192 -14.80 -2.56 5.30
CA LYS A 192 -14.15 -3.58 4.46
C LYS A 192 -12.69 -3.23 4.14
N PHE A 193 -12.35 -1.94 4.03
CA PHE A 193 -10.96 -1.52 3.82
C PHE A 193 -10.13 -1.67 5.10
N ASN A 194 -10.67 -1.28 6.26
CA ASN A 194 -10.04 -1.50 7.56
C ASN A 194 -9.85 -3.00 7.86
N PHE A 195 -10.75 -3.88 7.38
CA PHE A 195 -10.52 -5.33 7.46
C PHE A 195 -9.25 -5.76 6.69
N PHE A 196 -8.99 -5.21 5.51
CA PHE A 196 -7.73 -5.49 4.79
C PHE A 196 -6.50 -4.85 5.45
N MET A 197 -6.63 -3.67 6.08
CA MET A 197 -5.53 -3.01 6.79
C MET A 197 -5.20 -3.64 8.16
N ASN A 198 -6.13 -4.40 8.75
CA ASN A 198 -5.94 -5.15 10.00
C ASN A 198 -5.63 -6.64 9.77
N VAL A 199 -5.51 -7.09 8.51
CA VAL A 199 -5.22 -8.48 8.10
C VAL A 199 -3.98 -8.53 7.17
N LEU A 200 -3.28 -7.40 7.04
CA LEU A 200 -1.94 -7.26 6.44
C LEU A 200 -0.98 -6.74 7.48
#